data_AF-A0A0J6SYV9-F1
#
_entry.id   AF-A0A0J6SYV9-F1
#
_cell.length_a   1.000
_cell.length_b   1.000
_cell.length_c   1.000
_cell.angle_alpha   90.00
_cell.angle_beta   90.00
_cell.angle_gamma   90.00
#
_symmetry.space_group_name_H-M   'P 1'
#
loop_
_entity.id
_entity.type
_entity.pdbx_description
1 polymer ?
#
loop_
_entity_poly.entity_id
_entity_poly.type
_entity_poly.pdbx_seq_one_letter_code
_entity_poly.pdbx_strand_id
1 'polypeptide(L)'
;MSQEDLVQEVDFVALAADVVSAYVANNSVPAADLAGLIGAVHSAFVSLGQPSAKEPEKLTPLMPIKKTVTPDYLISLEDGRQYKSLKRHLSTRGLTPEEYRRKWGLPHDYPMVAANYAAQRSELAKSIGLGRGRNVAAAAKRATSDAVVKAPAIEAKPARRGRPRSA
;
A
#
# COMPACT_ATOMS: atom_id res chain seq x y z
N MET A 1 0.47 -51.40 -5.24
CA MET A 1 0.52 -49.92 -5.41
C MET A 1 0.24 -49.32 -4.06
N SER A 2 1.08 -48.57 -3.36
CA SER A 2 2.49 -48.16 -3.47
C SER A 2 2.76 -47.55 -2.08
N GLN A 3 3.76 -48.04 -1.34
CA GLN A 3 4.85 -47.26 -0.74
C GLN A 3 4.48 -45.83 -0.31
N GLU A 4 4.48 -45.56 1.00
CA GLU A 4 4.84 -44.27 1.64
C GLU A 4 4.60 -44.33 3.18
N ASP A 5 5.39 -45.12 3.93
CA ASP A 5 5.48 -45.01 5.40
C ASP A 5 6.78 -45.68 5.90
N LEU A 6 7.92 -45.25 5.34
CA LEU A 6 9.25 -45.55 5.86
C LEU A 6 10.02 -44.24 6.04
N VAL A 7 9.46 -43.33 6.84
CA VAL A 7 10.29 -42.28 7.43
C VAL A 7 11.04 -42.98 8.57
N GLN A 8 12.25 -43.45 8.29
CA GLN A 8 13.16 -43.85 9.37
C GLN A 8 13.30 -42.63 10.28
N GLU A 9 12.92 -42.76 11.56
CA GLU A 9 13.37 -41.80 12.57
C GLU A 9 14.89 -41.81 12.53
N VAL A 10 15.47 -40.76 11.93
CA VAL A 10 16.91 -40.61 11.85
C VAL A 10 17.39 -40.29 13.25
N ASP A 11 18.06 -41.24 13.90
CA ASP A 11 18.70 -41.02 15.19
C ASP A 11 19.94 -40.13 15.01
N PHE A 12 19.72 -38.82 15.10
CA PHE A 12 20.78 -37.82 15.01
C PHE A 12 21.82 -37.94 16.15
N VAL A 13 21.46 -38.57 17.27
CA VAL A 13 22.39 -38.78 18.39
C VAL A 13 23.40 -39.86 18.03
N ALA A 14 22.93 -40.99 17.48
CA ALA A 14 23.81 -42.07 17.01
C ALA A 14 24.76 -41.58 15.91
N LEU A 15 24.25 -40.85 14.91
CA LEU A 15 25.06 -40.28 13.82
C LEU A 15 26.09 -39.25 14.32
N ALA A 16 25.70 -38.38 15.26
CA ALA A 16 26.64 -37.42 15.84
C ALA A 16 27.74 -38.13 16.65
N ALA A 17 27.41 -39.19 17.39
CA ALA A 17 28.38 -39.97 18.15
C ALA A 17 29.40 -40.67 17.24
N ASP A 18 28.96 -41.27 16.13
CA ASP A 18 29.85 -41.91 15.16
C ASP A 18 30.84 -40.91 14.55
N VAL A 19 30.35 -39.74 14.12
CA VAL A 19 31.20 -38.68 13.54
C VAL A 19 32.21 -38.13 14.56
N VAL A 20 31.77 -37.83 15.78
CA VAL A 20 32.66 -37.31 16.83
C VAL A 20 33.70 -38.35 17.23
N SER A 21 33.32 -39.63 17.33
CA SER A 21 34.26 -40.71 17.66
C SER A 21 35.36 -40.86 16.61
N ALA A 22 35.02 -40.81 15.32
CA ALA A 22 35.98 -40.85 14.22
C ALA A 22 36.89 -39.61 14.21
N TYR A 23 36.33 -38.43 14.53
CA TYR A 23 37.10 -37.19 14.58
C TYR A 23 38.13 -37.20 15.70
N VAL A 24 37.74 -37.59 16.92
CA VAL A 24 38.64 -37.63 18.09
C VAL A 24 39.65 -38.78 17.98
N ALA A 25 39.32 -39.87 17.29
CA ALA A 25 40.27 -40.95 17.03
C ALA A 25 41.46 -40.50 16.16
N ASN A 26 41.28 -39.50 15.29
CA ASN A 26 42.30 -39.03 14.37
C ASN A 26 42.82 -37.60 14.68
N ASN A 27 42.25 -36.92 15.68
CA ASN A 27 42.60 -35.56 16.06
C ASN A 27 42.68 -35.41 17.59
N SER A 28 43.69 -34.69 18.08
CA SER A 28 43.81 -34.38 19.50
C SER A 28 42.92 -33.18 19.85
N VAL A 29 41.87 -33.41 20.64
CA VAL A 29 40.92 -32.38 21.08
C VAL A 29 41.05 -32.19 22.60
N PRO A 30 41.20 -30.95 23.10
CA PRO A 30 41.20 -30.68 24.54
C PRO A 30 39.88 -31.13 25.19
N ALA A 31 39.96 -31.66 26.42
CA ALA A 31 38.77 -32.13 27.15
C ALA A 31 37.71 -31.03 27.35
N ALA A 32 38.13 -29.76 27.40
CA ALA A 32 37.24 -28.60 27.53
C ALA A 32 36.39 -28.36 26.26
N ASP A 33 36.90 -28.72 25.08
CA ASP A 33 36.25 -28.43 23.80
C ASP A 33 35.33 -29.57 23.32
N LEU A 34 35.44 -30.75 23.94
CA LEU A 34 34.69 -31.94 23.54
C LEU A 34 33.17 -31.76 23.61
N ALA A 35 32.68 -31.14 24.69
CA ALA A 35 31.25 -30.87 24.86
C ALA A 35 30.71 -29.89 23.80
N GLY A 36 31.51 -28.87 23.45
CA GLY A 36 31.18 -27.91 22.40
C GLY A 36 31.11 -28.55 21.02
N LEU A 37 32.06 -29.44 20.70
CA LEU A 37 32.10 -30.17 19.44
C LEU A 37 30.86 -31.08 19.26
N ILE A 38 30.50 -31.84 20.31
CA ILE A 38 29.31 -32.71 20.28
C ILE A 38 28.04 -31.88 20.03
N GLY A 39 27.89 -30.77 20.76
CA GLY A 39 26.75 -29.87 20.60
C GLY A 39 26.66 -29.27 19.19
N ALA A 40 27.79 -28.84 18.62
CA ALA A 40 27.84 -28.27 17.28
C ALA A 40 27.41 -29.27 16.20
N VAL A 41 27.96 -30.49 16.22
CA VAL A 41 27.64 -31.54 15.24
C VAL A 41 26.18 -31.96 15.34
N HIS A 42 25.67 -32.20 16.55
CA HIS A 42 24.27 -32.55 16.77
C HIS A 42 23.33 -31.41 16.30
N SER A 43 23.66 -30.16 16.64
CA SER A 43 22.88 -28.99 16.21
C SER A 43 22.84 -28.83 14.69
N ALA A 44 23.93 -29.17 13.98
CA ALA A 44 23.99 -29.13 12.53
C ALA A 44 23.04 -30.16 11.91
N PHE A 45 23.01 -31.39 12.43
CA PHE A 45 22.08 -32.42 11.97
C PHE A 45 20.62 -32.05 12.23
N VAL A 46 20.30 -31.56 13.43
CA VAL A 46 18.95 -31.07 13.78
C VAL A 46 18.54 -29.91 12.88
N SER A 47 19.46 -28.99 12.58
CA SER A 47 19.19 -27.83 11.69
C SER A 47 18.95 -28.24 10.24
N LEU A 48 19.57 -29.33 9.78
CA LEU A 48 19.32 -29.90 8.45
C LEU A 48 18.01 -30.70 8.39
N GLY A 49 17.63 -31.35 9.50
CA GLY A 49 16.38 -32.09 9.64
C GLY A 49 15.15 -31.20 9.86
N GLN A 50 15.35 -29.98 10.36
CA GLN A 50 14.29 -28.98 10.40
C GLN A 50 14.23 -28.25 9.05
N PRO A 51 13.03 -28.07 8.46
CA PRO A 51 12.89 -27.14 7.36
C PRO A 51 13.29 -25.76 7.88
N SER A 52 14.42 -25.24 7.39
CA SER A 52 14.86 -23.88 7.67
C SER A 52 13.65 -22.97 7.57
N ALA A 53 13.34 -22.28 8.68
CA ALA A 53 12.24 -21.35 8.72
C ALA A 53 12.47 -20.35 7.59
N LYS A 54 11.71 -20.52 6.49
CA LYS A 54 11.75 -19.68 5.31
C LYS A 54 11.75 -18.25 5.82
N GLU A 55 12.90 -17.59 5.69
CA GLU A 55 13.03 -16.16 5.83
C GLU A 55 11.86 -15.57 5.02
N PRO A 56 11.00 -14.72 5.61
CA PRO A 56 9.74 -14.37 4.98
C PRO A 56 10.05 -13.80 3.61
N GLU A 57 9.78 -14.60 2.57
CA GLU A 57 10.08 -14.25 1.19
C GLU A 57 9.43 -12.90 0.97
N LYS A 58 10.28 -11.87 0.90
CA LYS A 58 9.88 -10.50 0.68
C LYS A 58 9.21 -10.52 -0.67
N LEU A 59 7.87 -10.58 -0.69
CA LEU A 59 7.03 -10.78 -1.87
C LEU A 59 7.62 -10.00 -3.03
N THR A 60 8.38 -10.69 -3.88
CA THR A 60 9.05 -10.05 -5.00
C THR A 60 7.92 -9.60 -5.90
N PRO A 61 7.77 -8.28 -6.15
CA PRO A 61 6.70 -7.82 -7.00
C PRO A 61 6.89 -8.50 -8.36
N LEU A 62 5.85 -9.18 -8.84
CA LEU A 62 5.85 -9.94 -10.10
C LEU A 62 6.25 -9.06 -11.31
N MET A 63 6.28 -7.75 -11.13
CA MET A 63 6.70 -6.79 -12.13
C MET A 63 7.27 -5.51 -11.49
N PRO A 64 8.25 -4.85 -12.13
CA PRO A 64 8.69 -3.51 -11.73
C PRO A 64 7.49 -2.54 -11.66
N ILE A 65 7.40 -1.73 -10.59
CA ILE A 65 6.31 -0.76 -10.34
C ILE A 65 6.09 0.18 -11.54
N LYS A 66 7.13 0.47 -12.33
CA LYS A 66 7.02 1.30 -13.54
C LYS A 66 6.22 0.64 -14.66
N LYS A 67 6.13 -0.68 -14.70
CA LYS A 67 5.41 -1.45 -15.73
C LYS A 67 3.95 -1.74 -15.35
N THR A 68 3.54 -1.47 -14.12
CA THR A 68 2.16 -1.72 -13.66
C THR A 68 1.20 -0.59 -14.02
N VAL A 69 1.72 0.56 -14.46
CA VAL A 69 0.92 1.73 -14.86
C VAL A 69 0.93 1.83 -16.39
N THR A 70 -0.22 1.55 -17.01
CA THR A 70 -0.45 1.86 -18.42
C THR A 70 -1.60 2.86 -18.56
N PRO A 71 -1.69 3.60 -19.68
CA PRO A 71 -2.75 4.59 -19.88
C PRO A 71 -4.17 3.99 -19.85
N ASP A 72 -4.32 2.74 -20.30
CA ASP A 72 -5.62 2.05 -20.41
C ASP A 72 -5.96 1.18 -19.20
N TYR A 73 -4.95 0.59 -18.55
CA TYR A 73 -5.15 -0.31 -17.42
C TYR A 73 -4.00 -0.26 -16.40
N LEU A 74 -4.30 -0.62 -15.16
CA LEU A 74 -3.33 -0.82 -14.10
C LEU A 74 -3.27 -2.31 -13.77
N ILE A 75 -2.07 -2.82 -13.50
CA ILE A 75 -1.87 -4.21 -13.09
C ILE A 75 -1.89 -4.27 -11.55
N SER A 76 -2.70 -5.16 -10.98
CA SER A 76 -2.72 -5.42 -9.53
C SER A 76 -1.52 -6.27 -9.14
N LEU A 77 -0.72 -5.82 -8.17
CA LEU A 77 0.38 -6.61 -7.59
C LEU A 77 -0.11 -7.78 -6.73
N GLU A 78 -1.39 -7.81 -6.33
CA GLU A 78 -1.95 -8.95 -5.58
C GLU A 78 -2.23 -10.15 -6.50
N ASP A 79 -2.72 -9.89 -7.72
CA ASP A 79 -3.30 -10.92 -8.59
C ASP A 79 -2.64 -11.01 -9.97
N GLY A 80 -1.81 -10.03 -10.34
CA GLY A 80 -1.23 -9.89 -11.67
C GLY A 80 -2.23 -9.52 -12.78
N ARG A 81 -3.50 -9.27 -12.44
CA ARG A 81 -4.57 -8.97 -13.42
C ARG A 81 -4.67 -7.48 -13.74
N GLN A 82 -5.18 -7.19 -14.93
CA GLN A 82 -5.37 -5.84 -15.45
C GLN A 82 -6.74 -5.27 -15.02
N TYR A 83 -6.73 -4.04 -14.51
CA TYR A 83 -7.92 -3.34 -14.05
C TYR A 83 -7.91 -1.87 -14.49
N LYS A 84 -9.06 -1.35 -14.93
CA LYS A 84 -9.22 0.09 -15.20
C LYS A 84 -9.28 0.92 -13.91
N SER A 85 -9.76 0.31 -12.82
CA SER A 85 -9.86 0.92 -11.48
C SER A 85 -9.37 -0.07 -10.44
N LEU A 86 -8.14 0.16 -9.95
CA LEU A 86 -7.57 -0.64 -8.86
C LEU A 86 -8.31 -0.37 -7.55
N LYS A 87 -8.82 0.86 -7.35
CA LYS A 87 -9.63 1.22 -6.17
C LYS A 87 -10.81 0.27 -5.97
N ARG A 88 -11.54 -0.08 -7.04
CA ARG A 88 -12.68 -1.01 -6.95
C ARG A 88 -12.22 -2.41 -6.52
N HIS A 89 -11.12 -2.88 -7.09
CA HIS A 89 -10.57 -4.20 -6.78
C HIS A 89 -10.09 -4.28 -5.32
N LEU A 90 -9.40 -3.25 -4.83
CA LEU A 90 -8.94 -3.16 -3.45
C LEU A 90 -10.11 -3.13 -2.46
N SER A 91 -11.18 -2.38 -2.77
CA SER A 91 -12.38 -2.34 -1.92
C SER A 91 -13.06 -3.70 -1.80
N THR A 92 -13.13 -4.51 -2.86
CA THR A 92 -13.67 -5.88 -2.80
C THR A 92 -12.84 -6.78 -1.89
N ARG A 93 -11.54 -6.49 -1.73
CA ARG A 93 -10.62 -7.21 -0.84
C ARG A 93 -10.54 -6.62 0.57
N GLY A 94 -11.33 -5.57 0.86
CA GLY A 94 -11.27 -4.87 2.15
C GLY A 94 -9.97 -4.09 2.36
N LEU A 95 -9.18 -3.85 1.32
CA LEU A 95 -7.92 -3.09 1.40
C LEU A 95 -8.15 -1.63 1.03
N THR A 96 -7.59 -0.73 1.81
CA THR A 96 -7.54 0.68 1.44
C THR A 96 -6.39 0.94 0.44
N PRO A 97 -6.49 1.98 -0.40
CA PRO A 97 -5.40 2.37 -1.29
C PRO A 97 -4.09 2.69 -0.55
N GLU A 98 -4.17 3.20 0.69
CA GLU A 98 -3.00 3.52 1.50
C GLU A 98 -2.31 2.27 2.07
N GLU A 99 -3.10 1.33 2.60
CA GLU A 99 -2.57 0.04 3.05
C GLU A 99 -1.93 -0.73 1.90
N TYR A 100 -2.54 -0.68 0.72
CA TYR A 100 -1.96 -1.29 -0.48
C TYR A 100 -0.60 -0.67 -0.83
N ARG A 101 -0.47 0.66 -0.79
CA ARG A 101 0.82 1.33 -1.01
C ARG A 101 1.84 0.96 0.05
N ARG A 102 1.45 0.91 1.33
CA ARG A 102 2.34 0.53 2.43
C ARG A 102 2.79 -0.93 2.33
N LYS A 103 1.89 -1.84 1.97
CA LYS A 103 2.14 -3.28 1.82
C LYS A 103 3.20 -3.57 0.75
N TRP A 104 3.15 -2.83 -0.35
CA TRP A 104 4.01 -3.04 -1.51
C TRP A 104 5.12 -1.99 -1.67
N GLY A 105 5.21 -1.01 -0.76
CA GLY A 105 6.21 0.06 -0.80
C GLY A 105 6.06 1.01 -1.99
N LEU A 106 4.83 1.29 -2.44
CA LEU A 106 4.59 2.17 -3.60
C LEU A 106 4.73 3.64 -3.20
N PRO A 107 5.20 4.49 -4.14
CA PRO A 107 5.14 5.94 -3.98
C PRO A 107 3.71 6.43 -3.73
N HIS A 108 3.59 7.52 -2.98
CA HIS A 108 2.30 8.18 -2.75
C HIS A 108 1.62 8.62 -4.07
N ASP A 109 2.42 9.00 -5.07
CA ASP A 109 1.99 9.44 -6.40
C ASP A 109 1.52 8.28 -7.32
N TYR A 110 1.43 7.05 -6.81
CA TYR A 110 0.97 5.93 -7.62
C TYR A 110 -0.54 6.06 -7.96
N PRO A 111 -0.90 6.08 -9.24
CA PRO A 111 -2.29 6.16 -9.67
C PRO A 111 -3.05 4.91 -9.27
N MET A 112 -4.31 5.05 -8.85
CA MET A 112 -5.19 3.93 -8.50
C MET A 112 -6.24 3.64 -9.58
N VAL A 113 -6.22 4.41 -10.66
CA VAL A 113 -7.16 4.39 -11.76
C VAL A 113 -6.38 4.70 -13.04
N ALA A 114 -6.74 4.05 -14.15
CA ALA A 114 -6.12 4.30 -15.44
C ALA A 114 -6.40 5.73 -15.92
N ALA A 115 -5.39 6.36 -16.55
CA ALA A 115 -5.47 7.74 -16.99
C ALA A 115 -6.63 7.98 -17.97
N ASN A 116 -6.80 7.07 -18.94
CA ASN A 116 -7.88 7.17 -19.94
C ASN A 116 -9.26 6.99 -19.31
N TYR A 117 -9.38 6.08 -18.33
CA TYR A 117 -10.63 5.88 -17.60
C TYR A 117 -11.00 7.10 -16.73
N ALA A 118 -10.01 7.71 -16.08
CA ALA A 118 -10.20 8.95 -15.33
C ALA A 118 -10.60 10.12 -16.25
N ALA A 119 -9.97 10.25 -17.41
CA ALA A 119 -10.29 11.27 -18.41
C ALA A 119 -11.75 11.16 -18.89
N GLN A 120 -12.17 9.98 -19.36
CA GLN A 120 -13.54 9.71 -19.82
C GLN A 120 -14.58 10.01 -18.75
N ARG A 121 -14.35 9.57 -17.51
CA ARG A 121 -15.28 9.83 -16.40
C ARG A 121 -15.33 11.32 -16.04
N SER A 122 -14.22 12.03 -16.14
CA SER A 122 -14.17 13.48 -15.88
C SER A 122 -14.90 14.29 -16.94
N GLU A 123 -14.84 13.87 -18.21
CA GLU A 123 -15.54 14.50 -19.32
C GLU A 123 -17.05 14.29 -19.21
N LEU A 124 -17.48 13.06 -18.93
CA LEU A 124 -18.88 12.74 -18.64
C LEU A 124 -19.38 13.53 -17.43
N ALA A 125 -18.59 13.63 -16.36
CA ALA A 125 -18.95 14.45 -15.20
C ALA A 125 -19.18 15.92 -15.58
N LYS A 126 -18.27 16.51 -16.36
CA LYS A 126 -18.38 17.89 -16.84
C LYS A 126 -19.59 18.07 -17.76
N SER A 127 -19.90 17.10 -18.62
CA SER A 127 -21.07 17.16 -19.49
C SER A 127 -22.38 17.09 -18.69
N ILE A 128 -22.44 16.26 -17.65
CA ILE A 128 -23.59 16.10 -16.73
C ILE A 128 -23.73 17.27 -15.73
N GLY A 129 -22.72 18.13 -15.59
CA GLY A 129 -22.84 19.41 -14.86
C GLY A 129 -22.00 19.56 -13.59
N LEU A 130 -21.05 18.65 -13.33
CA LEU A 130 -20.01 18.89 -12.33
C LEU A 130 -19.19 20.15 -12.71
N GLY A 131 -19.27 21.18 -11.87
CA GLY A 131 -18.55 22.45 -12.04
C GLY A 131 -19.36 23.65 -12.56
N ARG A 132 -20.62 23.46 -12.98
CA ARG A 132 -21.47 24.58 -13.47
C ARG A 132 -22.14 25.38 -12.34
N GLY A 133 -22.42 24.77 -11.18
CA GLY A 133 -23.18 25.40 -10.10
C GLY A 133 -22.48 26.55 -9.35
N ARG A 134 -21.14 26.53 -9.23
CA ARG A 134 -20.38 27.58 -8.50
C ARG A 134 -19.96 28.75 -9.39
N ASN A 135 -19.64 28.49 -10.66
CA ASN A 135 -19.16 29.53 -11.58
C ASN A 135 -20.29 30.44 -12.06
N VAL A 136 -21.49 29.91 -12.28
CA VAL A 136 -22.66 30.72 -12.68
C VAL A 136 -23.14 31.61 -11.51
N ALA A 137 -23.16 31.08 -10.28
CA ALA A 137 -23.51 31.87 -9.09
C ALA A 137 -22.46 32.95 -8.76
N ALA A 138 -21.16 32.67 -8.95
CA ALA A 138 -20.10 33.65 -8.75
C ALA A 138 -20.07 34.72 -9.87
N ALA A 139 -20.33 34.34 -11.12
CA ALA A 139 -20.45 35.26 -12.25
C ALA A 139 -21.69 36.17 -12.11
N ALA A 140 -22.83 35.61 -11.69
CA ALA A 140 -24.06 36.37 -11.44
C ALA A 140 -23.88 37.38 -10.29
N LYS A 141 -23.20 37.01 -9.20
CA LYS A 141 -22.89 37.92 -8.10
C LYS A 141 -21.91 39.03 -8.47
N ARG A 142 -20.97 38.78 -9.39
CA ARG A 142 -20.06 39.81 -9.92
C ARG A 142 -20.77 40.78 -10.86
N ALA A 143 -21.68 40.28 -11.70
CA ALA A 143 -22.47 41.13 -12.59
C ALA A 143 -23.44 42.05 -11.83
N THR A 144 -24.04 41.60 -10.73
CA THR A 144 -24.91 42.45 -9.90
C THR A 144 -24.14 43.51 -9.10
N SER A 145 -22.92 43.23 -8.66
CA SER A 145 -22.08 44.25 -8.01
C SER A 145 -21.58 45.32 -8.97
N ASP A 146 -21.30 44.99 -10.24
CA ASP A 146 -20.85 45.95 -11.24
C ASP A 146 -22.00 46.90 -11.67
N ALA A 147 -23.24 46.38 -11.73
CA ALA A 147 -24.43 47.17 -12.05
C ALA A 147 -24.79 48.20 -10.96
N VAL A 148 -24.55 47.89 -9.68
CA VAL A 148 -24.82 48.82 -8.56
C VAL A 148 -23.83 49.99 -8.53
N VAL A 149 -22.63 49.85 -9.12
CA VAL A 149 -21.62 50.91 -9.15
C VAL A 149 -21.86 51.93 -10.28
N LYS A 150 -22.75 51.64 -11.25
CA LYS A 150 -22.96 52.47 -12.46
C LYS A 150 -24.27 53.29 -12.50
N ALA A 151 -25.11 53.23 -11.47
CA ALA A 151 -26.29 54.11 -11.37
C ALA A 151 -25.87 55.50 -10.83
N PRO A 152 -26.30 56.62 -11.44
CA PRO A 152 -25.89 57.95 -10.99
C PRO A 152 -26.58 58.29 -9.67
N ALA A 153 -25.80 58.77 -8.71
CA ALA A 153 -26.30 59.38 -7.49
C ALA A 153 -27.06 60.67 -7.85
N ILE A 154 -28.36 60.71 -7.60
CA ILE A 154 -29.15 61.94 -7.57
C ILE A 154 -29.53 62.22 -6.12
N GLU A 155 -29.20 63.43 -5.70
CA GLU A 155 -29.17 63.98 -4.35
C GLU A 155 -30.51 63.87 -3.59
N ALA A 156 -30.44 63.54 -2.30
CA ALA A 156 -31.47 63.93 -1.32
C ALA A 156 -30.79 64.46 -0.04
N LYS A 157 -30.97 65.76 0.16
CA LYS A 157 -30.38 66.66 1.17
C LYS A 157 -30.89 66.34 2.60
N PRO A 158 -30.08 66.46 3.67
CA PRO A 158 -30.55 66.23 5.04
C PRO A 158 -31.03 67.53 5.70
N ALA A 159 -32.21 67.51 6.33
CA ALA A 159 -32.69 68.59 7.21
C ALA A 159 -32.80 68.09 8.66
N ARG A 160 -32.06 68.74 9.56
CA ARG A 160 -32.11 68.53 11.02
C ARG A 160 -33.31 69.25 11.64
N ARG A 161 -33.78 68.70 12.77
CA ARG A 161 -33.99 69.37 14.09
C ARG A 161 -35.40 69.19 14.67
N GLY A 162 -35.47 68.63 15.89
CA GLY A 162 -36.58 68.86 16.82
C GLY A 162 -36.82 67.73 17.82
N ARG A 163 -36.23 67.83 19.02
CA ARG A 163 -36.65 67.14 20.24
C ARG A 163 -37.64 68.05 20.99
N PRO A 164 -38.71 67.51 21.61
CA PRO A 164 -38.90 67.68 23.06
C PRO A 164 -39.32 66.35 23.72
N ARG A 165 -38.61 65.83 24.74
CA ARG A 165 -38.83 65.97 26.20
C ARG A 165 -40.27 65.70 26.68
N SER A 166 -40.47 64.43 27.06
CA SER A 166 -41.18 63.86 28.23
C SER A 166 -42.26 64.67 28.98
N ALA A 167 -43.41 64.01 29.21
CA ALA A 167 -43.99 63.76 30.53
C ALA A 167 -44.71 62.40 30.47
#